data_AF-X0U9Y0-F1
#
_entry.id   AF-X0U9Y0-F1
#
_cell.length_a   1.000
_cell.length_b   1.000
_cell.length_c   1.000
_cell.angle_alpha   90.00
_cell.angle_beta   90.00
_cell.angle_gamma   90.00
#
_symmetry.space_group_name_H-M   'P 1'
#
loop_
_entity.id
_entity.type
_entity.pdbx_description
1 polymer ?
#
loop_
_entity_poly.entity_id
_entity_poly.type
_entity_poly.pdbx_seq_one_letter_code
_entity_poly.pdbx_strand_id
1 'polypeptide(L)'
;MLLREVGVTEIEKKPLLISGLVLIKLTKDPIAVVRDLRAILKDDPWRLKVVYKIKPLEILVDTRLDLLGEAVDEFVSRIQPDESFKIELRRRFHNIKSEVLIAELAQRFENPVDLENPKKILLVEVLGSNTGIAVCLPTDIISLQSLRNGSKI
;
A
#
# COMPACT_ATOMS: atom_id res chain seq x y z
N MET A 1 11.60 13.15 12.44
CA MET A 1 11.88 12.54 13.76
C MET A 1 11.52 11.04 13.83
N LEU A 2 11.20 10.37 12.71
CA LEU A 2 11.25 8.89 12.60
C LEU A 2 11.62 8.53 11.15
N LEU A 3 10.95 9.17 10.19
CA LEU A 3 11.32 9.11 8.76
C LEU A 3 12.80 9.48 8.50
N ARG A 4 13.37 10.41 9.26
CA ARG A 4 14.80 10.76 9.16
C ARG A 4 15.73 9.64 9.63
N GLU A 5 15.31 8.81 10.57
CA GLU A 5 16.11 7.67 11.07
C GLU A 5 16.20 6.56 10.03
N VAL A 6 15.15 6.41 9.22
CA VAL A 6 15.14 5.54 8.03
C VAL A 6 15.67 6.27 6.78
N GLY A 7 16.40 7.36 7.00
CA GLY A 7 17.11 8.11 5.96
C GLY A 7 16.23 8.85 4.96
N VAL A 8 14.97 9.15 5.27
CA VAL A 8 14.12 10.06 4.49
C VAL A 8 14.39 11.48 4.98
N THR A 9 15.13 12.23 4.18
CA THR A 9 15.56 13.61 4.49
C THR A 9 14.58 14.65 3.97
N GLU A 10 13.95 14.37 2.82
CA GLU A 10 12.97 15.22 2.15
C GLU A 10 11.59 14.58 2.23
N ILE A 11 10.61 15.38 2.65
CA ILE A 11 9.23 14.94 2.87
C ILE A 11 8.34 15.99 2.23
N GLU A 12 7.69 15.63 1.14
CA GLU A 12 6.64 16.46 0.54
C GLU A 12 5.28 15.89 0.98
N LYS A 13 4.56 16.65 1.80
CA LYS A 13 3.18 16.30 2.18
C LYS A 13 2.24 16.68 1.06
N LYS A 14 1.55 15.71 0.49
CA LYS A 14 0.50 15.97 -0.50
C LYS A 14 -0.81 16.29 0.24
N PRO A 15 -1.44 17.45 0.00
CA PRO A 15 -2.73 17.74 0.61
C PRO A 15 -3.76 16.73 0.12
N LEU A 16 -4.52 16.16 1.05
CA LEU A 16 -5.65 15.29 0.78
C LEU A 16 -6.88 15.87 1.46
N LEU A 17 -7.99 15.94 0.73
CA LEU A 17 -9.30 16.32 1.29
C LEU A 17 -9.97 15.11 1.98
N ILE A 18 -9.18 14.31 2.69
CA ILE A 18 -9.58 13.03 3.30
C ILE A 18 -9.13 13.05 4.75
N SER A 19 -10.09 13.20 5.66
CA SER A 19 -9.80 13.23 7.10
C SER A 19 -9.15 11.92 7.57
N GLY A 20 -8.15 12.04 8.46
CA GLY A 20 -7.44 10.90 9.03
C GLY A 20 -6.43 10.23 8.09
N LEU A 21 -6.14 10.80 6.92
CA LEU A 21 -5.15 10.28 5.99
C LEU A 21 -4.06 11.31 5.68
N VAL A 22 -2.81 10.86 5.65
CA VAL A 22 -1.66 11.67 5.26
C VAL A 22 -0.92 10.94 4.15
N LEU A 23 -0.77 11.60 3.01
CA LEU A 23 0.06 11.12 1.91
C LEU A 23 1.41 11.83 1.94
N ILE A 24 2.47 11.04 1.95
CA ILE A 24 3.85 11.52 2.02
C ILE A 24 4.54 11.04 0.75
N LYS A 25 5.02 11.97 -0.06
CA LYS A 25 5.90 11.65 -1.17
C LYS A 25 7.33 11.53 -0.66
N LEU A 26 7.98 10.45 -1.08
CA LEU A 26 9.32 10.05 -0.69
C LEU A 26 10.26 10.16 -1.90
N THR A 27 11.53 10.44 -1.64
CA THR A 27 12.61 10.37 -2.64
C THR A 27 13.28 8.99 -2.69
N LYS A 28 12.87 8.08 -1.79
CA LYS A 28 13.35 6.70 -1.66
C LYS A 28 12.24 5.71 -1.94
N ASP A 29 12.62 4.45 -2.20
CA ASP A 29 11.68 3.34 -2.34
C ASP A 29 10.74 3.25 -1.11
N PRO A 30 9.42 3.45 -1.31
CA PRO A 30 8.44 3.37 -0.25
C PRO A 30 8.41 2.00 0.45
N ILE A 31 8.70 0.91 -0.26
CA ILE A 31 8.70 -0.45 0.31
C ILE A 31 9.85 -0.58 1.31
N ALA A 32 11.08 -0.24 0.89
CA ALA A 32 12.24 -0.24 1.78
C ALA A 32 12.01 0.64 3.02
N VAL A 33 11.50 1.87 2.83
CA VAL A 33 11.21 2.78 3.95
C VAL A 33 10.23 2.17 4.94
N VAL A 34 9.17 1.50 4.48
CA VAL A 34 8.21 0.85 5.38
C VAL A 34 8.83 -0.34 6.11
N ARG A 35 9.72 -1.11 5.47
CA ARG A 35 10.45 -2.20 6.14
C ARG A 35 11.36 -1.69 7.24
N ASP A 36 12.10 -0.62 6.99
CA ASP A 36 12.95 0.01 8.01
C ASP A 36 12.12 0.58 9.17
N LEU A 37 10.98 1.23 8.86
CA LEU A 37 10.04 1.69 9.88
C LEU A 37 9.49 0.53 10.70
N ARG A 38 9.16 -0.61 10.07
CA ARG A 38 8.70 -1.80 10.80
C ARG A 38 9.75 -2.31 11.76
N ALA A 39 11.02 -2.36 11.37
CA ALA A 39 12.10 -2.83 12.25
C ALA A 39 12.13 -2.00 13.55
N ILE A 40 12.06 -0.67 13.42
CA ILE A 40 12.03 0.25 14.57
C ILE A 40 10.73 0.09 15.39
N LEU A 41 9.58 0.04 14.71
CA LEU A 41 8.27 0.05 15.35
C LEU A 41 7.88 -1.31 15.94
N LYS A 42 8.58 -2.39 15.59
CA LYS A 42 8.41 -3.70 16.22
C LYS A 42 8.95 -3.70 17.64
N ASP A 43 10.05 -2.99 17.87
CA ASP A 43 10.68 -2.89 19.18
C ASP A 43 10.00 -1.83 20.07
N ASP A 44 9.60 -0.70 19.48
CA ASP A 44 8.81 0.32 20.18
C ASP A 44 7.65 0.85 19.32
N PRO A 45 6.48 0.18 19.35
CA PRO A 45 5.29 0.63 18.62
C PRO A 45 4.69 1.95 19.13
N TRP A 46 5.07 2.39 20.33
CA TRP A 46 4.49 3.59 20.98
C TRP A 46 5.15 4.89 20.50
N ARG A 47 6.25 4.81 19.74
CA ARG A 47 6.87 5.96 19.04
C ARG A 47 5.89 6.70 18.15
N LEU A 48 4.89 6.00 17.62
CA LEU A 48 3.80 6.59 16.84
C LEU A 48 2.48 6.41 17.58
N LYS A 49 2.07 7.41 18.36
CA LYS A 49 0.87 7.32 19.22
C LYS A 49 -0.44 7.28 18.44
N VAL A 50 -0.57 8.10 17.40
CA VAL A 50 -1.83 8.37 16.69
C VAL A 50 -1.94 7.71 15.31
N VAL A 51 -0.85 7.15 14.78
CA VAL A 51 -0.90 6.44 13.50
C VAL A 51 -1.54 5.08 13.71
N TYR A 52 -2.46 4.68 12.83
CA TYR A 52 -3.11 3.37 12.89
C TYR A 52 -2.46 2.37 11.94
N LYS A 53 -2.24 2.80 10.68
CA LYS A 53 -1.71 1.98 9.60
C LYS A 53 -0.70 2.76 8.79
N ILE A 54 0.36 2.09 8.33
CA ILE A 54 1.30 2.61 7.34
C ILE A 54 1.30 1.65 6.15
N LYS A 55 1.17 2.22 4.95
CA LYS A 55 1.09 1.48 3.70
C LYS A 55 2.02 2.13 2.67
N PRO A 56 2.88 1.36 2.00
CA PRO A 56 3.70 1.87 0.91
C PRO A 56 2.85 2.04 -0.34
N LEU A 57 3.03 3.14 -1.07
CA LEU A 57 2.45 3.38 -2.38
C LEU A 57 3.60 3.72 -3.31
N GLU A 58 3.78 2.96 -4.39
CA GLU A 58 4.92 3.09 -5.30
C GLU A 58 4.62 4.10 -6.40
N ILE A 59 3.40 4.11 -6.90
CA ILE A 59 2.92 5.08 -7.90
C ILE A 59 1.60 5.71 -7.47
N LEU A 60 1.33 6.88 -8.05
CA LEU A 60 0.06 7.58 -7.94
C LEU A 60 -0.42 7.92 -9.35
N VAL A 61 -1.61 7.45 -9.72
CA VAL A 61 -2.19 7.65 -11.05
C VAL A 61 -3.61 8.18 -10.93
N ASP A 62 -4.13 8.81 -11.99
CA ASP A 62 -5.52 9.27 -12.01
C ASP A 62 -6.49 8.07 -11.87
N THR A 63 -7.56 8.26 -11.12
CA THR A 63 -8.58 7.22 -10.88
C THR A 63 -9.46 7.05 -12.12
N ARG A 64 -8.94 6.39 -13.15
CA ARG A 64 -9.64 5.99 -14.37
C ARG A 64 -9.31 4.55 -14.73
N LEU A 65 -10.30 3.77 -15.15
CA LEU A 65 -10.14 2.33 -15.34
C LEU A 65 -9.03 1.97 -16.34
N ASP A 66 -8.94 2.70 -17.44
CA ASP A 66 -7.90 2.54 -18.45
C ASP A 66 -6.50 2.79 -17.88
N LEU A 67 -6.30 3.92 -17.21
CA LEU A 67 -5.00 4.29 -16.64
C LEU A 67 -4.59 3.37 -15.48
N LEU A 68 -5.54 2.95 -14.65
CA LEU A 68 -5.28 2.00 -13.56
C LEU A 68 -4.86 0.64 -14.11
N GLY A 69 -5.49 0.23 -15.20
CA GLY A 69 -5.14 -0.97 -15.91
C GLY A 69 -3.72 -0.94 -16.44
N GLU A 70 -3.39 0.07 -17.25
CA GLU A 70 -2.03 0.26 -17.81
C GLU A 70 -0.98 0.34 -16.70
N ALA A 71 -1.27 1.05 -15.62
CA ALA A 71 -0.37 1.19 -14.48
C ALA A 71 -0.07 -0.15 -13.78
N VAL A 72 -1.02 -1.09 -13.80
CA VAL A 72 -0.84 -2.43 -13.20
C VAL A 72 0.04 -3.34 -14.05
N ASP A 73 0.13 -3.13 -15.36
CA ASP A 73 0.95 -3.96 -16.24
C ASP A 73 2.44 -3.95 -15.83
N GLU A 74 2.92 -2.81 -15.29
CA GLU A 74 4.28 -2.69 -14.73
C GLU A 74 4.52 -3.59 -13.50
N PHE A 75 3.46 -4.02 -12.82
CA PHE A 75 3.53 -4.81 -11.60
C PHE A 75 3.29 -6.31 -11.82
N VAL A 76 2.73 -6.72 -12.96
CA VAL A 76 2.39 -8.13 -13.24
C VAL A 76 3.63 -9.02 -13.08
N SER A 77 4.77 -8.60 -13.64
CA SER A 77 6.03 -9.35 -13.56
C SER A 77 6.64 -9.48 -12.16
N ARG A 78 6.15 -8.71 -11.17
CA ARG A 78 6.64 -8.73 -9.78
C ARG A 78 6.00 -9.81 -8.92
N ILE A 79 4.98 -10.48 -9.45
CA ILE A 79 4.34 -11.64 -8.86
C ILE A 79 4.72 -12.84 -9.72
N GLN A 80 5.58 -13.71 -9.21
CA GLN A 80 6.02 -14.89 -9.96
C GLN A 80 4.84 -15.83 -10.24
N PRO A 81 4.86 -16.63 -11.31
CA PRO A 81 3.71 -17.44 -11.71
C PRO A 81 3.13 -18.36 -10.61
N ASP A 82 3.97 -18.85 -9.69
CA ASP A 82 3.59 -19.70 -8.56
C ASP A 82 3.33 -18.92 -7.25
N GLU A 83 3.45 -17.59 -7.28
CA GLU A 83 3.14 -16.74 -6.14
C GLU A 83 1.65 -16.43 -6.08
N SER A 84 1.02 -16.80 -4.96
CA SER A 84 -0.35 -16.38 -4.69
C SER A 84 -0.42 -14.90 -4.37
N PHE A 85 -1.51 -14.26 -4.78
CA PHE A 85 -1.74 -12.86 -4.48
C PHE A 85 -3.17 -12.55 -4.09
N LYS A 86 -3.37 -11.36 -3.51
CA LYS A 86 -4.68 -10.73 -3.42
C LYS A 86 -4.61 -9.25 -3.77
N ILE A 87 -5.75 -8.72 -4.19
CA ILE A 87 -5.95 -7.29 -4.35
C ILE A 87 -6.51 -6.74 -3.04
N GLU A 88 -5.77 -5.86 -2.34
CA GLU A 88 -6.30 -5.11 -1.20
C GLU A 88 -6.74 -3.71 -1.68
N LEU A 89 -8.03 -3.60 -2.04
CA LEU A 89 -8.63 -2.35 -2.50
C LEU A 89 -9.28 -1.59 -1.33
N ARG A 90 -8.94 -0.30 -1.18
CA ARG A 90 -9.64 0.65 -0.31
C ARG A 90 -10.09 1.85 -1.12
N ARG A 91 -11.37 2.21 -0.99
CA ARG A 91 -11.97 3.37 -1.66
C ARG A 91 -12.24 4.48 -0.68
N ARG A 92 -11.73 5.68 -0.96
CA ARG A 92 -12.06 6.92 -0.26
C ARG A 92 -12.51 7.96 -1.28
N PHE A 93 -13.72 8.50 -1.08
CA PHE A 93 -14.28 9.59 -1.89
C PHE A 93 -14.32 9.30 -3.41
N HIS A 94 -14.79 8.12 -3.82
CA HIS A 94 -14.94 7.76 -5.23
C HIS A 94 -16.17 6.89 -5.50
N ASN A 95 -16.77 7.02 -6.68
CA ASN A 95 -18.05 6.38 -7.02
C ASN A 95 -17.91 5.07 -7.80
N ILE A 96 -16.73 4.77 -8.38
CA ILE A 96 -16.53 3.49 -9.07
C ILE A 96 -16.68 2.34 -8.07
N LYS A 97 -17.47 1.33 -8.45
CA LYS A 97 -17.72 0.11 -7.68
C LYS A 97 -16.44 -0.71 -7.50
N SER A 98 -16.26 -1.31 -6.32
CA SER A 98 -15.08 -2.12 -6.01
C SER A 98 -14.91 -3.27 -6.99
N GLU A 99 -16.02 -3.91 -7.36
CA GLU A 99 -16.07 -5.08 -8.23
C GLU A 99 -15.56 -4.77 -9.63
N VAL A 100 -15.89 -3.57 -10.14
CA VAL A 100 -15.43 -3.11 -11.46
C VAL A 100 -13.92 -2.86 -11.45
N LEU A 101 -13.41 -2.21 -10.41
CA LEU A 101 -11.96 -2.01 -10.25
C LEU A 101 -11.23 -3.34 -10.09
N ILE A 102 -11.74 -4.24 -9.24
CA ILE A 102 -11.11 -5.54 -9.02
C ILE A 102 -11.10 -6.35 -10.30
N ALA A 103 -12.21 -6.41 -11.06
CA ALA A 103 -12.26 -7.13 -12.32
C ALA A 103 -11.24 -6.59 -13.33
N GLU A 104 -11.20 -5.27 -13.51
CA GLU A 104 -10.24 -4.61 -14.40
C GLU A 104 -8.80 -4.95 -14.00
N LEU A 105 -8.44 -4.83 -12.72
CA LEU A 105 -7.06 -5.07 -12.30
C LEU A 105 -6.69 -6.56 -12.31
N ALA A 106 -7.61 -7.44 -11.89
CA ALA A 106 -7.37 -8.88 -11.78
C ALA A 106 -7.18 -9.56 -13.13
N GLN A 107 -7.83 -9.08 -14.20
CA GLN A 107 -7.73 -9.71 -15.53
C GLN A 107 -6.32 -9.67 -16.13
N ARG A 108 -5.39 -8.89 -15.55
CA ARG A 108 -3.99 -8.77 -15.96
C ARG A 108 -3.07 -9.81 -15.32
N PHE A 109 -3.57 -10.55 -14.34
CA PHE A 109 -2.78 -11.54 -13.61
C PHE A 109 -3.29 -12.95 -13.93
N GLU A 110 -2.36 -13.84 -14.26
CA GLU A 110 -2.61 -15.28 -14.37
C GLU A 110 -2.28 -16.02 -13.06
N ASN A 111 -1.75 -15.30 -12.07
CA ASN A 111 -1.29 -15.84 -10.79
C ASN A 111 -2.44 -16.40 -9.93
N PRO A 112 -2.18 -17.41 -9.08
CA PRO A 112 -3.19 -17.94 -8.18
C PRO A 112 -3.68 -16.89 -7.17
N VAL A 113 -4.98 -16.83 -6.92
CA VAL A 113 -5.57 -15.92 -5.93
C VAL A 113 -5.71 -16.61 -4.58
N ASP A 114 -5.18 -15.98 -3.51
CA ASP A 114 -5.37 -16.41 -2.12
C ASP A 114 -5.78 -15.20 -1.27
N LEU A 115 -7.05 -15.18 -0.83
CA LEU A 115 -7.61 -14.07 -0.06
C LEU A 115 -7.18 -14.08 1.41
N GLU A 116 -6.78 -15.24 1.92
CA GLU A 116 -6.45 -15.46 3.32
C GLU A 116 -4.94 -15.26 3.56
N ASN A 117 -4.10 -16.03 2.85
CA ASN A 117 -2.65 -16.10 3.07
C ASN A 117 -1.84 -15.88 1.79
N PRO A 118 -2.01 -14.73 1.09
CA PRO A 118 -1.29 -14.45 -0.14
C PRO A 118 0.22 -14.29 0.10
N LYS A 119 1.04 -14.72 -0.86
CA LYS A 119 2.47 -14.36 -0.88
C LYS A 119 2.67 -12.87 -1.19
N LYS A 120 1.87 -12.28 -2.09
CA LYS A 120 1.94 -10.87 -2.51
C LYS A 120 0.60 -10.14 -2.39
N ILE A 121 0.66 -8.83 -2.17
CA ILE A 121 -0.52 -7.97 -2.18
C ILE A 121 -0.35 -6.93 -3.27
N LEU A 122 -1.31 -6.87 -4.19
CA LEU A 122 -1.53 -5.67 -5.01
C LEU A 122 -2.36 -4.70 -4.16
N LEU A 123 -1.69 -3.71 -3.60
CA LEU A 123 -2.32 -2.68 -2.78
C LEU A 123 -2.87 -1.59 -3.69
N VAL A 124 -4.16 -1.27 -3.52
CA VAL A 124 -4.84 -0.24 -4.31
C VAL A 124 -5.59 0.69 -3.35
N GLU A 125 -5.13 1.93 -3.22
CA GLU A 125 -5.74 2.96 -2.38
C GLU A 125 -6.32 4.06 -3.28
N VAL A 126 -7.64 4.05 -3.49
CA VAL A 126 -8.34 5.12 -4.22
C VAL A 126 -8.55 6.30 -3.27
N LEU A 127 -7.92 7.43 -3.61
CA LEU A 127 -7.83 8.67 -2.84
C LEU A 127 -8.47 9.83 -3.63
N GLY A 128 -9.79 9.78 -3.79
CA GLY A 128 -10.52 10.73 -4.63
C GLY A 128 -10.17 10.53 -6.12
N SER A 129 -9.68 11.60 -6.75
CA SER A 129 -9.28 11.58 -8.17
C SER A 129 -7.96 10.86 -8.46
N ASN A 130 -7.22 10.46 -7.42
CA ASN A 130 -5.96 9.74 -7.56
C ASN A 130 -6.06 8.35 -6.93
N THR A 131 -5.31 7.38 -7.43
CA THR A 131 -5.19 6.05 -6.86
C THR A 131 -3.73 5.69 -6.69
N GLY A 132 -3.37 5.27 -5.48
CA GLY A 132 -2.05 4.75 -5.18
C GLY A 132 -1.98 3.25 -5.40
N ILE A 133 -0.91 2.77 -6.04
CA ILE A 133 -0.70 1.35 -6.36
C ILE A 133 0.69 0.92 -5.85
N ALA A 134 0.78 -0.31 -5.33
CA ALA A 134 2.03 -0.98 -4.99
C ALA A 134 1.87 -2.50 -5.05
N VAL A 135 2.97 -3.23 -5.31
CA VAL A 135 3.05 -4.68 -5.06
C VAL A 135 4.04 -4.93 -3.93
N CYS A 136 3.52 -5.46 -2.83
CA CYS A 136 4.24 -5.58 -1.58
C CYS A 136 3.97 -6.92 -0.87
N LEU A 137 4.76 -7.24 0.15
CA LEU A 137 4.49 -8.37 1.03
C LEU A 137 3.38 -8.01 2.04
N PRO A 138 2.64 -8.98 2.60
CA PRO A 138 1.73 -8.73 3.73
C PRO A 138 2.41 -8.03 4.90
N THR A 139 3.69 -8.34 5.14
CA THR A 139 4.52 -7.70 6.15
C THR A 139 4.89 -6.26 5.81
N ASP A 140 4.77 -5.81 4.57
CA ASP A 140 5.04 -4.41 4.21
C ASP A 140 3.87 -3.48 4.57
N ILE A 141 2.76 -4.02 5.10
CA ILE A 141 1.64 -3.22 5.63
C ILE A 141 1.71 -3.21 7.16
N ILE A 142 2.06 -2.07 7.75
CA ILE A 142 2.17 -1.93 9.21
C ILE A 142 0.81 -1.60 9.82
N SER A 143 0.32 -2.45 10.72
CA SER A 143 -0.77 -2.14 11.65
C SER A 143 -0.17 -1.90 13.04
N LEU A 144 -0.23 -0.66 13.54
CA LEU A 144 0.36 -0.35 14.84
C LEU A 144 -0.41 -0.98 15.99
N GLN A 145 -1.73 -1.18 15.86
CA GLN A 145 -2.49 -1.92 16.87
C GLN A 145 -2.03 -3.38 16.96
N SER A 146 -1.79 -4.04 15.82
CA SER A 146 -1.30 -5.43 15.81
C SER A 146 0.08 -5.53 16.45
N LEU A 147 0.98 -4.59 16.17
CA LEU A 147 2.31 -4.53 16.80
C LEU A 147 2.22 -4.30 18.33
N ARG A 148 1.35 -3.40 18.79
CA ARG A 148 1.15 -3.14 20.23
C ARG A 148 0.57 -4.32 20.98
N ASN A 149 -0.32 -5.08 20.34
CA ASN A 149 -0.99 -6.23 20.97
C ASN A 149 -0.11 -7.50 20.94
N GLY A 150 1.13 -7.43 20.42
CA GLY A 150 2.00 -8.59 20.26
C GLY A 150 1.46 -9.67 19.33
N SER A 151 0.45 -9.35 18.51
CA SER A 151 -0.17 -10.29 17.59
C SER A 151 0.79 -10.54 16.42
N LYS A 152 1.23 -11.79 16.25
CA LYS A 152 1.92 -12.22 15.02
C LYS A 152 0.92 -12.13 13.86
N ILE A 153 1.28 -11.34 12.84
CA ILE A 153 0.68 -11.40 11.50
C ILE A 153 1.30 -12.59 10.79
#